data_AF-A0A6C0HH23-F1
#
_entry.id   AF-A0A6C0HH23-F1
#
_cell.length_a   1.000
_cell.length_b   1.000
_cell.length_c   1.000
_cell.angle_alpha   90.00
_cell.angle_beta   90.00
_cell.angle_gamma   90.00
#
_symmetry.space_group_name_H-M   'P 1'
#
loop_
_entity.id
_entity.type
_entity.pdbx_description
1 polymer ?
#
loop_
_entity_poly.entity_id
_entity_poly.type
_entity_poly.pdbx_seq_one_letter_code
_entity_poly.pdbx_strand_id
1 'polypeptide(L)'
;MQSTVSMTDNIVTNFMGGESYKLNPLQSMQIVCTSMICGEAQYYRAKKDDKDQFKNHFLFQMFYGETESSNDYFTTIVSAALDYDFPGTLAFIEKLRNEYFMRLNSHFLITQAVHHPKRIEFNKKNPKVFRKAIEDACNIPTDWTSQYKLLKESGKPIPTIWKKAIADQLQKMSCYHAAKYIHGSKTQGKTDKMLANIVDLIRITHPKPNDLLNDLVKHGKVLHVADDEQTWEKLKSAGKTWVEINAQIRLPHMALLRNLSNILDEYATLEDQDATSKIKDLVARLIAGVKGGKQFPFRYYSAHKRLTGNQGEVEVQSRKRSHKSKTASPGQDDEPAPEVLLRTPAQQELYLTLRSMVLDGLNQCLLESLETIPALPGRVDCLSDNSGSARGGMVSEYGTVNVYEISNLSAILSAFRSTEGGSVWVFGDRLEEYKVSKTRSILTQLNEVNAIGNTIGGGTETGVWLFWEKVIKESVHLDNVFIYSDMQAGTGQLYASNNYSHSMLEMNCTLSSYGQSYINVLSLVNTYRSKVNPKTNVFSVQVAGYNNSILPDILYRGALLSGWTGKEARMAYEISQLWDQIEATQSVSPAEETV
;
A
#
# COMPACT_ATOMS: atom_id res chain seq x y z
N MET A 1 -9.76 2.24 -32.66
CA MET A 1 -8.87 1.42 -33.51
C MET A 1 -7.73 2.31 -33.95
N GLN A 2 -6.57 2.20 -33.30
CA GLN A 2 -5.33 2.85 -33.73
C GLN A 2 -4.66 1.95 -34.77
N SER A 3 -4.19 2.53 -35.87
CA SER A 3 -3.52 1.86 -36.98
C SER A 3 -2.18 1.25 -36.54
N THR A 4 -1.95 0.00 -36.92
CA THR A 4 -0.77 -0.86 -36.67
C THR A 4 0.56 -0.30 -37.20
N VAL A 5 0.56 0.80 -37.94
CA VAL A 5 1.74 1.37 -38.62
C VAL A 5 2.72 2.11 -37.68
N SER A 6 2.38 2.37 -36.39
CA SER A 6 3.21 3.19 -35.49
C SER A 6 4.05 2.42 -34.45
N MET A 7 4.14 1.09 -34.50
CA MET A 7 4.70 0.28 -33.40
C MET A 7 6.20 -0.06 -33.55
N THR A 8 6.76 -0.04 -34.76
CA THR A 8 8.18 -0.35 -35.03
C THR A 8 9.15 0.79 -34.71
N ASP A 9 8.67 2.03 -34.61
CA ASP A 9 9.47 3.22 -34.26
C ASP A 9 9.73 3.38 -32.74
N ASN A 10 9.29 2.41 -31.92
CA ASN A 10 9.34 2.51 -30.45
C ASN A 10 10.49 1.74 -29.80
N ILE A 11 11.31 1.02 -30.55
CA ILE A 11 12.48 0.32 -30.02
C ILE A 11 13.64 1.32 -29.93
N VAL A 12 14.12 1.56 -28.72
CA VAL A 12 15.28 2.40 -28.45
C VAL A 12 16.37 1.54 -27.83
N THR A 13 17.61 1.71 -28.27
CA THR A 13 18.74 1.09 -27.56
C THR A 13 18.86 1.79 -26.21
N ASN A 14 18.65 1.05 -25.12
CA ASN A 14 18.94 1.61 -23.81
C ASN A 14 20.45 1.90 -23.68
N PHE A 15 20.80 2.70 -22.70
CA PHE A 15 22.18 3.07 -22.41
C PHE A 15 23.11 1.86 -22.09
N MET A 16 22.57 0.64 -21.92
CA MET A 16 23.32 -0.61 -21.74
C MET A 16 23.48 -1.42 -23.04
N GLY A 17 23.07 -0.88 -24.19
CA GLY A 17 23.16 -1.57 -25.48
C GLY A 17 22.10 -2.63 -25.73
N GLY A 18 21.12 -2.78 -24.82
CA GLY A 18 19.97 -3.67 -25.00
C GLY A 18 18.78 -2.99 -25.67
N GLU A 19 17.90 -3.76 -26.29
CA GLU A 19 16.63 -3.25 -26.80
C GLU A 19 15.74 -2.78 -25.64
N SER A 20 15.18 -1.60 -25.77
CA SER A 20 14.25 -0.98 -24.83
C SER A 20 13.14 -0.28 -25.60
N TYR A 21 12.16 0.26 -24.89
CA TYR A 21 10.89 0.67 -25.50
C TYR A 21 10.43 2.03 -25.02
N LYS A 22 9.97 2.85 -25.95
CA LYS A 22 9.36 4.14 -25.66
C LYS A 22 7.90 3.95 -25.23
N LEU A 23 7.57 4.35 -24.00
CA LEU A 23 6.19 4.35 -23.51
C LEU A 23 5.38 5.47 -24.16
N ASN A 24 4.10 5.20 -24.40
CA ASN A 24 3.16 6.28 -24.72
C ASN A 24 2.77 7.09 -23.46
N PRO A 25 2.19 8.29 -23.61
CA PRO A 25 1.85 9.13 -22.46
C PRO A 25 0.86 8.50 -21.47
N LEU A 26 -0.11 7.70 -21.96
CA LEU A 26 -1.08 7.02 -21.09
C LEU A 26 -0.39 5.96 -20.23
N GLN A 27 0.46 5.12 -20.83
CA GLN A 27 1.25 4.11 -20.11
C GLN A 27 2.18 4.76 -19.08
N SER A 28 2.82 5.88 -19.45
CA SER A 28 3.68 6.64 -18.56
C SER A 28 2.93 7.13 -17.32
N MET A 29 1.72 7.68 -17.51
CA MET A 29 0.84 8.12 -16.42
C MET A 29 0.36 6.97 -15.56
N GLN A 30 -0.02 5.84 -16.14
CA GLN A 30 -0.47 4.67 -15.40
C GLN A 30 0.62 4.12 -14.47
N ILE A 31 1.85 4.01 -14.98
CA ILE A 31 3.00 3.61 -14.18
C ILE A 31 3.20 4.60 -13.02
N VAL A 32 3.35 5.89 -13.31
CA VAL A 32 3.66 6.91 -12.29
C VAL A 32 2.56 7.05 -11.24
N CYS A 33 1.29 7.02 -11.65
CA CYS A 33 0.18 7.19 -10.72
C CYS A 33 -0.08 5.97 -9.83
N THR A 34 0.35 4.79 -10.27
CA THR A 34 0.25 3.57 -9.44
C THR A 34 1.45 3.41 -8.53
N SER A 35 2.52 4.13 -8.84
CA SER A 35 3.79 4.01 -8.16
C SER A 35 4.02 5.09 -7.10
N MET A 36 3.70 6.34 -7.37
CA MET A 36 3.97 7.48 -6.49
C MET A 36 2.67 8.12 -6.01
N ILE A 37 2.61 8.65 -4.77
CA ILE A 37 1.48 9.53 -4.35
C ILE A 37 1.83 10.99 -4.61
N CYS A 38 0.92 11.72 -5.27
CA CYS A 38 1.03 13.16 -5.48
C CYS A 38 1.22 13.90 -4.16
N GLY A 39 2.23 14.77 -4.08
CA GLY A 39 2.53 15.55 -2.87
C GLY A 39 3.38 14.82 -1.82
N GLU A 40 3.87 13.62 -2.09
CA GLU A 40 4.91 12.99 -1.27
C GLU A 40 6.24 13.73 -1.37
N ALA A 41 6.97 13.78 -0.25
CA ALA A 41 8.29 14.39 -0.17
C ALA A 41 9.31 13.53 -0.92
N GLN A 42 10.13 14.16 -1.76
CA GLN A 42 11.19 13.51 -2.54
C GLN A 42 12.55 13.93 -1.99
N TYR A 43 13.22 13.01 -1.30
CA TYR A 43 14.46 13.32 -0.59
C TYR A 43 15.73 13.08 -1.42
N TYR A 44 15.65 12.22 -2.44
CA TYR A 44 16.76 11.90 -3.35
C TYR A 44 16.52 12.38 -4.78
N ARG A 45 15.78 13.48 -4.94
CA ARG A 45 15.72 14.11 -6.26
C ARG A 45 17.08 14.70 -6.59
N ALA A 46 17.82 14.01 -7.44
CA ALA A 46 19.14 14.42 -7.85
C ALA A 46 19.09 15.84 -8.44
N LYS A 47 19.99 16.72 -7.99
CA LYS A 47 20.04 18.09 -8.49
C LYS A 47 20.51 18.09 -9.95
N LYS A 48 20.26 19.20 -10.65
CA LYS A 48 20.60 19.40 -12.08
C LYS A 48 22.07 19.06 -12.40
N ASP A 49 22.96 19.17 -11.40
CA ASP A 49 24.41 18.94 -11.52
C ASP A 49 24.93 17.65 -10.82
N ASP A 50 24.06 16.80 -10.27
CA ASP A 50 24.49 15.55 -9.62
C ASP A 50 24.93 14.50 -10.65
N LYS A 51 26.18 14.02 -10.51
CA LYS A 51 26.73 12.85 -11.24
C LYS A 51 26.21 11.55 -10.63
N ASP A 52 24.90 11.39 -10.65
CA ASP A 52 24.30 10.12 -10.29
C ASP A 52 24.39 9.16 -11.49
N GLN A 53 25.29 8.17 -11.38
CA GLN A 53 25.52 7.14 -12.39
C GLN A 53 24.26 6.30 -12.68
N PHE A 54 23.26 6.31 -11.78
CA PHE A 54 22.00 5.57 -11.93
C PHE A 54 20.92 6.33 -12.69
N LYS A 55 21.05 7.65 -12.88
CA LYS A 55 20.12 8.46 -13.69
C LYS A 55 19.88 7.87 -15.07
N ASN A 56 20.93 7.31 -15.68
CA ASN A 56 20.88 6.72 -17.01
C ASN A 56 19.99 5.46 -17.05
N HIS A 57 19.74 4.82 -15.92
CA HIS A 57 18.96 3.59 -15.81
C HIS A 57 17.44 3.82 -15.72
N PHE A 58 16.98 5.08 -15.58
CA PHE A 58 15.58 5.39 -15.35
C PHE A 58 14.76 5.52 -16.63
N LEU A 59 13.58 4.90 -16.64
CA LEU A 59 12.65 4.98 -17.76
C LEU A 59 12.18 6.42 -18.09
N PHE A 60 12.18 7.32 -17.10
CA PHE A 60 11.70 8.70 -17.21
C PHE A 60 12.79 9.76 -16.97
N GLN A 61 14.06 9.42 -17.23
CA GLN A 61 15.24 10.26 -16.95
C GLN A 61 15.08 11.73 -17.41
N MET A 62 14.62 11.96 -18.64
CA MET A 62 14.47 13.31 -19.21
C MET A 62 13.45 14.16 -18.43
N PHE A 63 12.27 13.61 -18.18
CA PHE A 63 11.22 14.31 -17.43
C PHE A 63 11.60 14.53 -15.96
N TYR A 64 12.36 13.60 -15.37
CA TYR A 64 12.80 13.69 -13.99
C TYR A 64 13.82 14.82 -13.77
N GLY A 65 14.71 15.05 -14.74
CA GLY A 65 15.71 16.13 -14.70
C GLY A 65 15.19 17.52 -15.06
N GLU A 66 14.07 17.62 -15.79
CA GLU A 66 13.53 18.88 -16.32
C GLU A 66 12.46 19.53 -15.43
N THR A 67 11.93 18.83 -14.43
CA THR A 67 10.86 19.34 -13.56
C THR A 67 11.38 19.78 -12.19
N GLU A 68 10.79 20.84 -11.62
CA GLU A 68 11.28 21.45 -10.36
C GLU A 68 10.83 20.66 -9.13
N SER A 69 9.57 20.21 -9.09
CA SER A 69 9.01 19.40 -8.00
C SER A 69 8.33 18.10 -8.45
N SER A 70 8.04 17.21 -7.49
CA SER A 70 7.28 15.97 -7.70
C SER A 70 5.90 16.24 -8.31
N ASN A 71 5.27 17.34 -7.86
CA ASN A 71 3.97 17.78 -8.33
C ASN A 71 4.03 18.29 -9.78
N ASP A 72 5.11 18.95 -10.17
CA ASP A 72 5.28 19.43 -11.56
C ASP A 72 5.46 18.26 -12.52
N TYR A 73 6.23 17.26 -12.11
CA TYR A 73 6.37 15.99 -12.83
C TYR A 73 5.02 15.29 -12.99
N PHE A 74 4.26 15.13 -11.89
CA PHE A 74 2.94 14.51 -11.91
C PHE A 74 1.96 15.28 -12.81
N THR A 75 1.97 16.61 -12.73
CA THR A 75 1.13 17.48 -13.56
C THR A 75 1.46 17.32 -15.04
N THR A 76 2.75 17.29 -15.39
CA THR A 76 3.23 17.15 -16.78
C THR A 76 2.78 15.83 -17.37
N ILE A 77 2.99 14.73 -16.65
CA ILE A 77 2.62 13.38 -17.11
C ILE A 77 1.11 13.22 -17.26
N VAL A 78 0.33 13.72 -16.29
CA VAL A 78 -1.13 13.67 -16.39
C VAL A 78 -1.64 14.53 -17.55
N SER A 79 -1.06 15.71 -17.78
CA SER A 79 -1.43 16.54 -18.93
C SER A 79 -1.13 15.84 -20.25
N ALA A 80 0.06 15.26 -20.39
CA ALA A 80 0.45 14.53 -21.60
C ALA A 80 -0.49 13.33 -21.87
N ALA A 81 -0.90 12.60 -20.82
CA ALA A 81 -1.87 11.52 -20.95
C ALA A 81 -3.27 12.00 -21.33
N LEU A 82 -3.76 13.10 -20.74
CA LEU A 82 -5.05 13.72 -21.10
C LEU A 82 -5.05 14.24 -22.54
N ASP A 83 -3.93 14.74 -23.03
CA ASP A 83 -3.76 15.13 -24.43
C ASP A 83 -3.67 13.94 -25.36
N TYR A 84 -2.99 12.86 -24.97
CA TYR A 84 -2.88 11.66 -25.79
C TYR A 84 -4.19 10.86 -25.86
N ASP A 85 -4.75 10.52 -24.70
CA ASP A 85 -5.96 9.71 -24.56
C ASP A 85 -6.79 10.15 -23.33
N PHE A 86 -7.66 11.13 -23.57
CA PHE A 86 -8.57 11.64 -22.54
C PHE A 86 -9.54 10.57 -22.01
N PRO A 87 -10.26 9.78 -22.86
CA PRO A 87 -11.09 8.68 -22.39
C PRO A 87 -10.33 7.65 -21.55
N GLY A 88 -9.16 7.20 -22.00
CA GLY A 88 -8.34 6.21 -21.31
C GLY A 88 -7.86 6.72 -19.95
N THR A 89 -7.45 7.99 -19.88
CA THR A 89 -7.06 8.64 -18.62
C THR A 89 -8.23 8.72 -17.63
N LEU A 90 -9.44 9.04 -18.11
CA LEU A 90 -10.64 9.12 -17.27
C LEU A 90 -11.06 7.74 -16.74
N ALA A 91 -11.02 6.71 -17.57
CA ALA A 91 -11.33 5.34 -17.17
C ALA A 91 -10.38 4.82 -16.08
N PHE A 92 -9.13 5.28 -16.08
CA PHE A 92 -8.14 4.89 -15.09
C PHE A 92 -8.42 5.40 -13.68
N ILE A 93 -9.20 6.47 -13.51
CA ILE A 93 -9.50 7.09 -12.20
C ILE A 93 -10.20 6.11 -11.27
N GLU A 94 -11.20 5.38 -11.78
CA GLU A 94 -11.94 4.37 -11.01
C GLU A 94 -11.00 3.24 -10.56
N LYS A 95 -10.19 2.71 -11.49
CA LYS A 95 -9.18 1.70 -11.21
C LYS A 95 -8.27 2.18 -10.08
N LEU A 96 -7.76 3.42 -10.18
CA LEU A 96 -6.86 4.04 -9.22
C LEU A 96 -7.47 4.16 -7.81
N ARG A 97 -8.76 4.51 -7.70
CA ARG A 97 -9.45 4.60 -6.41
C ARG A 97 -9.79 3.23 -5.83
N ASN A 98 -10.33 2.34 -6.65
CA ASN A 98 -11.08 1.17 -6.19
C ASN A 98 -10.25 -0.13 -6.23
N GLU A 99 -9.26 -0.21 -7.10
CA GLU A 99 -8.35 -1.36 -7.22
C GLU A 99 -6.97 -1.07 -6.61
N TYR A 100 -6.36 0.09 -6.91
CA TYR A 100 -5.05 0.45 -6.36
C TYR A 100 -5.12 1.11 -4.97
N PHE A 101 -6.33 1.47 -4.54
CA PHE A 101 -6.57 2.20 -3.28
C PHE A 101 -5.74 3.49 -3.17
N MET A 102 -5.48 4.16 -4.30
CA MET A 102 -4.73 5.42 -4.41
C MET A 102 -5.69 6.61 -4.44
N ARG A 103 -6.10 7.02 -3.24
CA ARG A 103 -7.10 8.05 -3.03
C ARG A 103 -6.65 9.44 -3.52
N LEU A 104 -5.46 9.89 -3.14
CA LEU A 104 -5.01 11.24 -3.49
C LEU A 104 -4.75 11.39 -5.00
N ASN A 105 -4.15 10.39 -5.63
CA ASN A 105 -3.87 10.43 -7.07
C ASN A 105 -5.14 10.43 -7.92
N SER A 106 -6.14 9.60 -7.57
CA SER A 106 -7.44 9.63 -8.27
C SER A 106 -8.08 11.01 -8.18
N HIS A 107 -8.00 11.67 -7.02
CA HIS A 107 -8.51 13.03 -6.84
C HIS A 107 -7.69 14.09 -7.59
N PHE A 108 -6.38 13.90 -7.70
CA PHE A 108 -5.51 14.76 -8.50
C PHE A 108 -5.83 14.65 -10.00
N LEU A 109 -5.99 13.43 -10.53
CA LEU A 109 -6.40 13.19 -11.92
C LEU A 109 -7.72 13.87 -12.24
N ILE A 110 -8.71 13.78 -11.34
CA ILE A 110 -9.98 14.52 -11.50
C ILE A 110 -9.75 16.02 -11.60
N THR A 111 -8.89 16.57 -10.74
CA THR A 111 -8.58 18.02 -10.72
C THR A 111 -7.97 18.47 -12.04
N GLN A 112 -7.01 17.71 -12.59
CA GLN A 112 -6.40 18.05 -13.88
C GLN A 112 -7.40 17.88 -15.03
N ALA A 113 -8.08 16.73 -15.08
CA ALA A 113 -9.01 16.39 -16.16
C ALA A 113 -10.21 17.35 -16.21
N VAL A 114 -10.70 17.82 -15.06
CA VAL A 114 -11.85 18.73 -15.02
C VAL A 114 -11.49 20.13 -15.51
N HIS A 115 -10.22 20.52 -15.50
CA HIS A 115 -9.74 21.79 -16.03
C HIS A 115 -9.11 21.70 -17.43
N HIS A 116 -9.04 20.49 -17.99
CA HIS A 116 -8.41 20.25 -19.28
C HIS A 116 -9.29 20.71 -20.47
N PRO A 117 -8.71 21.31 -21.53
CA PRO A 117 -9.48 21.79 -22.68
C PRO A 117 -10.31 20.70 -23.38
N LYS A 118 -9.73 19.49 -23.56
CA LYS A 118 -10.40 18.36 -24.25
C LYS A 118 -11.66 17.86 -23.55
N ARG A 119 -11.86 18.19 -22.26
CA ARG A 119 -13.08 17.86 -21.50
C ARG A 119 -14.35 18.37 -22.17
N ILE A 120 -14.31 19.56 -22.80
CA ILE A 120 -15.50 20.19 -23.39
C ILE A 120 -16.02 19.33 -24.55
N GLU A 121 -15.14 18.96 -25.47
CA GLU A 121 -15.49 18.11 -26.61
C GLU A 121 -15.87 16.69 -26.14
N PHE A 122 -15.08 16.12 -25.23
CA PHE A 122 -15.36 14.80 -24.67
C PHE A 122 -16.76 14.72 -24.04
N ASN A 123 -17.14 15.69 -23.21
CA ASN A 123 -18.45 15.69 -22.54
C ASN A 123 -19.62 15.87 -23.52
N LYS A 124 -19.43 16.56 -24.64
CA LYS A 124 -20.46 16.67 -25.69
C LYS A 124 -20.72 15.32 -26.34
N LYS A 125 -19.65 14.55 -26.62
CA LYS A 125 -19.73 13.21 -27.22
C LYS A 125 -20.16 12.13 -26.22
N ASN A 126 -19.78 12.28 -24.95
CA ASN A 126 -19.95 11.28 -23.88
C ASN A 126 -20.65 11.89 -22.67
N PRO A 127 -21.96 12.20 -22.76
CA PRO A 127 -22.69 12.80 -21.65
C PRO A 127 -22.66 11.89 -20.41
N LYS A 128 -22.52 12.49 -19.22
CA LYS A 128 -22.47 11.84 -17.90
C LYS A 128 -21.24 10.98 -17.59
N VAL A 129 -20.44 10.56 -18.57
CA VAL A 129 -19.27 9.69 -18.32
C VAL A 129 -18.27 10.33 -17.34
N PHE A 130 -17.92 11.60 -17.53
CA PHE A 130 -17.04 12.30 -16.58
C PHE A 130 -17.67 12.43 -15.19
N ARG A 131 -18.98 12.69 -15.09
CA ARG A 131 -19.66 12.75 -13.78
C ARG A 131 -19.54 11.40 -13.07
N LYS A 132 -19.78 10.29 -13.77
CA LYS A 132 -19.67 8.94 -13.22
C LYS A 132 -18.25 8.67 -12.69
N ALA A 133 -17.22 9.04 -13.44
CA ALA A 133 -15.83 8.93 -12.96
C ALA A 133 -15.55 9.74 -11.68
N ILE A 134 -16.16 10.92 -11.51
CA ILE A 134 -16.07 11.66 -10.24
C ILE A 134 -16.76 10.87 -9.13
N GLU A 135 -17.98 10.39 -9.36
CA GLU A 135 -18.76 9.64 -8.37
C GLU A 135 -18.03 8.37 -7.90
N ASP A 136 -17.38 7.65 -8.82
CA ASP A 136 -16.67 6.39 -8.53
C ASP A 136 -15.35 6.58 -7.77
N ALA A 137 -14.76 7.77 -7.87
CA ALA A 137 -13.57 8.15 -7.11
C ALA A 137 -13.90 8.73 -5.72
N CYS A 138 -15.13 9.25 -5.58
CA CYS A 138 -15.58 10.06 -4.46
C CYS A 138 -16.65 9.33 -3.64
N ASN A 139 -16.26 8.21 -3.03
CA ASN A 139 -17.19 7.27 -2.39
C ASN A 139 -17.68 7.68 -1.00
N ILE A 140 -16.90 8.48 -0.26
CA ILE A 140 -17.23 8.89 1.12
C ILE A 140 -17.12 10.40 1.30
N PRO A 141 -17.77 11.01 2.32
CA PRO A 141 -17.75 12.46 2.50
C PRO A 141 -16.34 13.07 2.60
N THR A 142 -15.40 12.35 3.21
CA THR A 142 -14.02 12.80 3.26
C THR A 142 -13.41 12.94 1.85
N ASP A 143 -13.82 12.13 0.87
CA ASP A 143 -13.35 12.22 -0.51
C ASP A 143 -13.77 13.56 -1.14
N TRP A 144 -15.01 13.98 -0.88
CA TRP A 144 -15.57 15.23 -1.39
C TRP A 144 -14.81 16.43 -0.83
N THR A 145 -14.50 16.40 0.47
CA THR A 145 -13.74 17.47 1.13
C THR A 145 -12.29 17.53 0.64
N SER A 146 -11.64 16.38 0.40
CA SER A 146 -10.29 16.30 -0.17
C SER A 146 -10.26 16.81 -1.61
N GLN A 147 -11.23 16.40 -2.43
CA GLN A 147 -11.34 16.86 -3.82
C GLN A 147 -11.61 18.36 -3.91
N TYR A 148 -12.47 18.89 -3.04
CA TYR A 148 -12.74 20.33 -2.95
C TYR A 148 -11.47 21.12 -2.60
N LYS A 149 -10.66 20.62 -1.66
CA LYS A 149 -9.38 21.22 -1.30
C LYS A 149 -8.46 21.33 -2.53
N LEU A 150 -8.27 20.24 -3.27
CA LEU A 150 -7.44 20.24 -4.48
C LEU A 150 -7.95 21.21 -5.56
N LEU A 151 -9.27 21.26 -5.76
CA LEU A 151 -9.88 22.22 -6.69
C LEU A 151 -9.63 23.68 -6.25
N LYS A 152 -9.72 23.96 -4.95
CA LYS A 152 -9.43 25.30 -4.41
C LYS A 152 -7.95 25.66 -4.56
N GLU A 153 -7.05 24.72 -4.27
CA GLU A 153 -5.60 24.89 -4.38
C GLU A 153 -5.13 25.05 -5.83
N SER A 154 -5.90 24.54 -6.81
CA SER A 154 -5.62 24.77 -8.23
C SER A 154 -5.73 26.23 -8.68
N GLY A 155 -6.38 27.10 -7.88
CA GLY A 155 -6.65 28.49 -8.23
C GLY A 155 -7.69 28.69 -9.33
N LYS A 156 -8.24 27.62 -9.92
CA LYS A 156 -9.23 27.66 -11.00
C LYS A 156 -10.68 27.63 -10.47
N PRO A 157 -11.66 28.17 -11.22
CA PRO A 157 -13.06 28.13 -10.81
C PRO A 157 -13.61 26.70 -10.67
N ILE A 158 -14.32 26.42 -9.58
CA ILE A 158 -14.88 25.09 -9.31
C ILE A 158 -15.90 24.69 -10.39
N PRO A 159 -15.67 23.61 -11.15
CA PRO A 159 -16.52 23.28 -12.29
C PRO A 159 -17.92 22.81 -11.88
N THR A 160 -18.93 23.26 -12.63
CA THR A 160 -20.34 22.86 -12.42
C THR A 160 -20.56 21.35 -12.51
N ILE A 161 -19.79 20.64 -13.35
CA ILE A 161 -19.90 19.18 -13.46
C ILE A 161 -19.55 18.48 -12.13
N TRP A 162 -18.52 18.97 -11.44
CA TRP A 162 -18.12 18.47 -10.12
C TRP A 162 -19.16 18.82 -9.07
N LYS A 163 -19.63 20.08 -9.04
CA LYS A 163 -20.68 20.50 -8.09
C LYS A 163 -21.91 19.60 -8.18
N LYS A 164 -22.36 19.30 -9.39
CA LYS A 164 -23.52 18.42 -9.61
C LYS A 164 -23.24 16.97 -9.20
N ALA A 165 -22.04 16.44 -9.44
CA ALA A 165 -21.66 15.09 -8.99
C ALA A 165 -21.74 14.96 -7.46
N ILE A 166 -21.15 15.93 -6.74
CA ILE A 166 -21.16 15.94 -5.27
C ILE A 166 -22.56 16.23 -4.73
N ALA A 167 -23.35 17.07 -5.38
CA ALA A 167 -24.75 17.28 -5.02
C ALA A 167 -25.58 15.99 -5.08
N ASP A 168 -25.37 15.16 -6.12
CA ASP A 168 -26.07 13.88 -6.27
C ASP A 168 -25.62 12.87 -5.18
N GLN A 169 -24.34 12.89 -4.79
CA GLN A 169 -23.80 12.07 -3.70
C GLN A 169 -24.30 12.52 -2.31
N LEU A 170 -24.36 13.83 -2.05
CA LEU A 170 -24.93 14.39 -0.82
C LEU A 170 -26.39 13.98 -0.63
N GLN A 171 -27.18 13.96 -1.70
CA GLN A 171 -28.59 13.54 -1.67
C GLN A 171 -28.76 12.05 -1.30
N LYS A 172 -27.76 11.21 -1.58
CA LYS A 172 -27.76 9.76 -1.29
C LYS A 172 -27.04 9.39 0.01
N MET A 173 -26.52 10.39 0.74
CA MET A 173 -25.72 10.16 1.93
C MET A 173 -26.59 9.65 3.10
N SER A 174 -26.10 8.64 3.83
CA SER A 174 -26.76 8.13 5.03
C SER A 174 -26.51 9.01 6.26
N CYS A 175 -27.40 8.90 7.26
CA CYS A 175 -27.24 9.55 8.57
C CYS A 175 -25.92 9.15 9.25
N TYR A 176 -25.53 7.86 9.17
CA TYR A 176 -24.23 7.38 9.62
C TYR A 176 -23.05 8.17 9.01
N HIS A 177 -23.00 8.28 7.68
CA HIS A 177 -21.92 8.99 6.99
C HIS A 177 -21.89 10.47 7.35
N ALA A 178 -23.06 11.11 7.41
CA ALA A 178 -23.18 12.48 7.85
C ALA A 178 -22.63 12.66 9.27
N ALA A 179 -23.06 11.84 10.23
CA ALA A 179 -22.64 11.95 11.63
C ALA A 179 -21.14 11.67 11.82
N LYS A 180 -20.60 10.67 11.13
CA LYS A 180 -19.18 10.28 11.24
C LYS A 180 -18.24 11.29 10.62
N TYR A 181 -18.63 11.92 9.52
CA TYR A 181 -17.75 12.76 8.70
C TYR A 181 -18.17 14.23 8.65
N ILE A 182 -19.08 14.68 9.52
CA ILE A 182 -19.64 16.04 9.50
C ILE A 182 -18.58 17.13 9.45
N HIS A 183 -17.48 16.96 10.19
CA HIS A 183 -16.38 17.92 10.30
C HIS A 183 -15.26 17.72 9.24
N GLY A 184 -15.49 16.89 8.22
CA GLY A 184 -14.44 16.53 7.26
C GLY A 184 -13.31 15.70 7.89
N SER A 185 -12.14 15.68 7.24
CA SER A 185 -10.93 15.08 7.82
C SER A 185 -10.42 15.95 8.98
N LYS A 186 -10.51 15.46 10.21
CA LYS A 186 -9.76 16.05 11.33
C LYS A 186 -8.29 15.67 11.16
N THR A 187 -7.48 16.54 10.56
CA THR A 187 -6.03 16.36 10.63
C THR A 187 -5.60 16.70 12.05
N GLN A 188 -5.11 15.72 12.82
CA GLN A 188 -4.41 16.00 14.06
C GLN A 188 -3.10 16.70 13.71
N GLY A 189 -3.02 18.00 13.92
CA GLY A 189 -1.82 18.80 13.69
C GLY A 189 -2.09 20.29 13.91
N LYS A 190 -1.08 21.00 14.44
CA LYS A 190 -1.10 22.43 14.80
C LYS A 190 -1.29 23.41 13.62
N THR A 191 -1.83 22.98 12.49
CA THR A 191 -2.12 23.87 11.36
C THR A 191 -3.63 24.11 11.28
N ASP A 192 -4.05 25.31 11.68
CA ASP A 192 -5.43 25.83 11.73
C ASP A 192 -6.15 25.92 10.36
N LYS A 193 -5.77 25.14 9.35
CA LYS A 193 -6.50 25.09 8.08
C LYS A 193 -7.68 24.12 8.22
N MET A 194 -8.81 24.62 8.73
CA MET A 194 -10.09 23.89 8.67
C MET A 194 -10.33 23.43 7.23
N LEU A 195 -10.36 22.11 7.02
CA LEU A 195 -10.88 21.54 5.78
C LEU A 195 -12.37 21.86 5.68
N ALA A 196 -12.87 21.99 4.45
CA ALA A 196 -14.29 22.15 4.22
C ALA A 196 -15.05 20.99 4.85
N ASN A 197 -16.17 21.29 5.49
CA ASN A 197 -17.03 20.32 6.14
C ASN A 197 -18.24 19.99 5.24
N ILE A 198 -19.09 19.06 5.65
CA ILE A 198 -20.25 18.64 4.85
C ILE A 198 -21.23 19.81 4.60
N VAL A 199 -21.44 20.68 5.59
CA VAL A 199 -22.32 21.85 5.47
C VAL A 199 -21.79 22.84 4.43
N ASP A 200 -20.48 23.04 4.38
CA ASP A 200 -19.85 23.88 3.35
C ASP A 200 -20.12 23.31 1.95
N LEU A 201 -19.98 21.99 1.77
CA LEU A 201 -20.25 21.33 0.50
C LEU A 201 -21.73 21.46 0.09
N ILE A 202 -22.68 21.35 1.03
CA ILE A 202 -24.11 21.60 0.75
C ILE A 202 -24.32 23.02 0.21
N ARG A 203 -23.73 24.02 0.88
CA ARG A 203 -23.84 25.43 0.47
C ARG A 203 -23.21 25.71 -0.89
N ILE A 204 -22.12 25.02 -1.24
CA ILE A 204 -21.37 25.23 -2.49
C ILE A 204 -22.03 24.53 -3.69
N THR A 205 -22.60 23.35 -3.45
CA THR A 205 -23.09 22.46 -4.51
C THR A 205 -24.60 22.57 -4.74
N HIS A 206 -25.35 23.14 -3.78
CA HIS A 206 -26.80 23.33 -3.84
C HIS A 206 -27.56 22.04 -4.22
N PRO A 207 -27.41 20.94 -3.45
CA PRO A 207 -28.17 19.72 -3.69
C PRO A 207 -29.67 19.95 -3.51
N LYS A 208 -30.49 19.06 -4.08
CA LYS A 208 -31.93 19.07 -3.78
C LYS A 208 -32.12 18.85 -2.28
N PRO A 209 -32.98 19.65 -1.62
CA PRO A 209 -33.20 19.53 -0.19
C PRO A 209 -33.83 18.18 0.15
N ASN A 210 -33.41 17.62 1.27
CA ASN A 210 -34.05 16.51 1.95
C ASN A 210 -33.92 16.76 3.46
N ASP A 211 -34.60 15.96 4.29
CA ASP A 211 -34.66 16.18 5.73
C ASP A 211 -33.26 16.20 6.37
N LEU A 212 -32.39 15.24 6.02
CA LEU A 212 -31.03 15.17 6.53
C LEU A 212 -30.20 16.42 6.17
N LEU A 213 -30.25 16.87 4.92
CA LEU A 213 -29.48 18.03 4.47
C LEU A 213 -30.02 19.33 5.09
N ASN A 214 -31.34 19.45 5.24
CA ASN A 214 -31.97 20.59 5.91
C ASN A 214 -31.55 20.64 7.39
N ASP A 215 -31.55 19.50 8.08
CA ASP A 215 -31.11 19.38 9.47
C ASP A 215 -29.65 19.79 9.63
N LEU A 216 -28.77 19.29 8.76
CA LEU A 216 -27.34 19.62 8.78
C LEU A 216 -27.11 21.13 8.59
N VAL A 217 -27.82 21.77 7.66
CA VAL A 217 -27.66 23.21 7.41
C VAL A 217 -28.21 24.05 8.56
N LYS A 218 -29.36 23.65 9.14
CA LYS A 218 -30.05 24.41 10.18
C LYS A 218 -29.41 24.24 11.56
N HIS A 219 -28.95 23.03 11.88
CA HIS A 219 -28.50 22.67 13.23
C HIS A 219 -27.00 22.37 13.32
N GLY A 220 -26.30 22.21 12.19
CA GLY A 220 -24.88 21.85 12.17
C GLY A 220 -24.59 20.45 12.71
N LYS A 221 -25.61 19.60 12.86
CA LYS A 221 -25.52 18.23 13.36
C LYS A 221 -26.65 17.37 12.80
N VAL A 222 -26.44 16.06 12.80
CA VAL A 222 -27.51 15.09 12.54
C VAL A 222 -28.39 15.03 13.78
N LEU A 223 -29.70 15.28 13.63
CA LEU A 223 -30.65 15.26 14.75
C LEU A 223 -31.02 13.82 15.18
N HIS A 224 -31.20 12.94 14.19
CA HIS A 224 -31.61 11.56 14.40
C HIS A 224 -30.62 10.63 13.71
N VAL A 225 -29.95 9.80 14.51
CA VAL A 225 -29.19 8.65 14.03
C VAL A 225 -29.83 7.45 14.69
N ALA A 226 -30.25 6.47 13.89
CA ALA A 226 -30.83 5.24 14.41
C ALA A 226 -29.83 4.55 15.35
N ASP A 227 -30.33 3.80 16.33
CA ASP A 227 -29.47 3.23 17.36
C ASP A 227 -28.45 2.24 16.79
N ASP A 228 -28.81 1.50 15.75
CA ASP A 228 -27.95 0.59 14.98
C ASP A 228 -26.97 1.31 14.04
N GLU A 229 -27.17 2.61 13.78
CA GLU A 229 -26.29 3.47 12.98
C GLU A 229 -25.37 4.36 13.84
N GLN A 230 -25.31 4.17 15.16
CA GLN A 230 -24.38 4.93 15.99
C GLN A 230 -22.92 4.50 15.76
N THR A 231 -21.96 5.41 15.94
CA THR A 231 -20.54 5.07 15.85
C THR A 231 -20.06 4.40 17.14
N TRP A 232 -19.19 3.40 17.02
CA TRP A 232 -18.63 2.71 18.19
C TRP A 232 -17.85 3.68 19.09
N GLU A 233 -17.22 4.73 18.53
CA GLU A 233 -16.55 5.78 19.29
C GLU A 233 -17.53 6.50 20.24
N LYS A 234 -18.73 6.81 19.75
CA LYS A 234 -19.77 7.50 20.52
C LYS A 234 -20.33 6.58 21.61
N LEU A 235 -20.64 5.33 21.26
CA LEU A 235 -21.13 4.34 22.23
C LEU A 235 -20.11 4.05 23.32
N LYS A 236 -18.83 3.88 22.97
CA LYS A 236 -17.76 3.65 23.95
C LYS A 236 -17.55 4.87 24.84
N SER A 237 -17.63 6.08 24.27
CA SER A 237 -17.56 7.34 25.04
C SER A 237 -18.77 7.55 25.95
N ALA A 238 -19.93 6.98 25.60
CA ALA A 238 -21.13 6.94 26.45
C ALA A 238 -21.06 5.85 27.54
N GLY A 239 -19.94 5.13 27.66
CA GLY A 239 -19.70 4.14 28.70
C GLY A 239 -20.14 2.71 28.37
N LYS A 240 -20.61 2.43 27.14
CA LYS A 240 -21.01 1.07 26.77
C LYS A 240 -19.85 0.09 26.71
N THR A 241 -20.11 -1.14 27.11
CA THR A 241 -19.23 -2.31 26.97
C THR A 241 -19.15 -2.74 25.50
N TRP A 242 -18.10 -3.45 25.12
CA TRP A 242 -17.98 -4.14 23.83
C TRP A 242 -19.06 -5.19 23.63
N VAL A 243 -19.60 -5.78 24.70
CA VAL A 243 -20.75 -6.69 24.63
C VAL A 243 -21.98 -5.93 24.13
N GLU A 244 -22.32 -4.81 24.77
CA GLU A 244 -23.45 -3.97 24.37
C GLU A 244 -23.25 -3.35 22.98
N ILE A 245 -22.03 -2.89 22.67
CA ILE A 245 -21.70 -2.31 21.36
C ILE A 245 -21.89 -3.34 20.25
N ASN A 246 -21.38 -4.57 20.41
CA ASN A 246 -21.54 -5.61 19.39
C ASN A 246 -22.98 -6.12 19.27
N ALA A 247 -23.79 -6.00 20.32
CA ALA A 247 -25.22 -6.31 20.26
C ALA A 247 -26.03 -5.19 19.57
N GLN A 248 -25.61 -3.94 19.71
CA GLN A 248 -26.33 -2.78 19.16
C GLN A 248 -25.96 -2.48 17.71
N ILE A 249 -24.68 -2.55 17.36
CA ILE A 249 -24.19 -2.14 16.04
C ILE A 249 -23.32 -3.21 15.40
N ARG A 250 -23.35 -3.24 14.06
CA ARG A 250 -22.36 -3.98 13.29
C ARG A 250 -21.07 -3.18 13.23
N LEU A 251 -20.06 -3.59 13.99
CA LEU A 251 -18.75 -2.95 13.97
C LEU A 251 -18.14 -2.98 12.56
N PRO A 252 -17.65 -1.84 12.04
CA PRO A 252 -16.83 -1.83 10.83
C PRO A 252 -15.60 -2.73 11.00
N HIS A 253 -15.20 -3.41 9.93
CA HIS A 253 -14.14 -4.42 9.94
C HIS A 253 -12.84 -3.96 10.65
N MET A 254 -12.37 -2.75 10.35
CA MET A 254 -11.17 -2.21 11.01
C MET A 254 -11.35 -1.83 12.47
N ALA A 255 -12.57 -1.42 12.86
CA ALA A 255 -12.87 -1.17 14.26
C ALA A 255 -12.88 -2.49 15.05
N LEU A 256 -13.37 -3.57 14.44
CA LEU A 256 -13.31 -4.91 15.01
C LEU A 256 -11.86 -5.38 15.17
N LEU A 257 -11.08 -5.39 14.08
CA LEU A 257 -9.70 -5.88 14.05
C LEU A 257 -8.80 -5.22 15.10
N ARG A 258 -8.88 -3.89 15.25
CA ARG A 258 -8.02 -3.15 16.20
C ARG A 258 -8.44 -3.28 17.67
N ASN A 259 -9.63 -3.79 17.95
CA ASN A 259 -10.19 -3.87 19.31
C ASN A 259 -10.36 -5.31 19.81
N LEU A 260 -9.88 -6.32 19.08
CA LEU A 260 -10.01 -7.74 19.44
C LEU A 260 -9.55 -8.04 20.88
N SER A 261 -8.42 -7.47 21.31
CA SER A 261 -7.93 -7.66 22.69
C SER A 261 -8.95 -7.16 23.72
N ASN A 262 -9.44 -5.94 23.56
CA ASN A 262 -10.40 -5.35 24.50
C ASN A 262 -11.74 -6.12 24.50
N ILE A 263 -12.14 -6.66 23.34
CA ILE A 263 -13.34 -7.47 23.21
C ILE A 263 -13.15 -8.79 23.96
N LEU A 264 -12.02 -9.47 23.76
CA LEU A 264 -11.70 -10.73 24.45
C LEU A 264 -11.67 -10.55 25.97
N ASP A 265 -11.07 -9.46 26.47
CA ASP A 265 -11.01 -9.17 27.90
C ASP A 265 -12.42 -9.02 28.51
N GLU A 266 -13.31 -8.27 27.85
CA GLU A 266 -14.69 -8.11 28.32
C GLU A 266 -15.54 -9.38 28.13
N TYR A 267 -15.26 -10.19 27.11
CA TYR A 267 -16.03 -11.44 26.87
C TYR A 267 -15.62 -12.56 27.83
N ALA A 268 -14.38 -12.53 28.31
CA ALA A 268 -13.90 -13.47 29.32
C ALA A 268 -14.61 -13.31 30.68
N THR A 269 -15.40 -12.25 30.89
CA THR A 269 -16.21 -12.06 32.10
C THR A 269 -17.64 -12.58 31.96
N LEU A 270 -18.01 -13.13 30.80
CA LEU A 270 -19.33 -13.72 30.55
C LEU A 270 -19.35 -15.22 30.92
N GLU A 271 -20.55 -15.79 30.96
CA GLU A 271 -20.72 -17.25 31.02
C GLU A 271 -20.12 -17.91 29.78
N ASP A 272 -19.38 -19.02 29.98
CA ASP A 272 -18.58 -19.68 28.93
C ASP A 272 -19.39 -19.92 27.65
N GLN A 273 -20.57 -20.54 27.76
CA GLN A 273 -21.39 -20.87 26.60
C GLN A 273 -21.82 -19.63 25.80
N ASP A 274 -22.13 -18.52 26.47
CA ASP A 274 -22.49 -17.27 25.80
C ASP A 274 -21.24 -16.62 25.17
N ALA A 275 -20.14 -16.53 25.91
CA ALA A 275 -18.87 -15.99 25.43
C ALA A 275 -18.38 -16.71 24.17
N THR A 276 -18.37 -18.04 24.22
CA THR A 276 -17.97 -18.92 23.13
C THR A 276 -18.87 -18.73 21.91
N SER A 277 -20.19 -18.67 22.09
CA SER A 277 -21.14 -18.42 21.01
C SER A 277 -20.91 -17.06 20.34
N LYS A 278 -20.76 -15.99 21.12
CA LYS A 278 -20.53 -14.64 20.58
C LYS A 278 -19.18 -14.51 19.89
N ILE A 279 -18.12 -15.17 20.38
CA ILE A 279 -16.81 -15.18 19.69
C ILE A 279 -16.87 -15.95 18.37
N LYS A 280 -17.63 -17.05 18.27
CA LYS A 280 -17.83 -17.73 16.98
C LYS A 280 -18.47 -16.80 15.94
N ASP A 281 -19.54 -16.10 16.32
CA ASP A 281 -20.17 -15.10 15.45
C ASP A 281 -19.19 -13.98 15.06
N LEU A 282 -18.44 -13.46 16.04
CA LEU A 282 -17.45 -12.42 15.81
C LEU A 282 -16.36 -12.86 14.83
N VAL A 283 -15.82 -14.07 14.99
CA VAL A 283 -14.82 -14.65 14.09
C VAL A 283 -15.39 -14.84 12.70
N ALA A 284 -16.60 -15.37 12.57
CA ALA A 284 -17.28 -15.50 11.27
C ALA A 284 -17.45 -14.14 10.59
N ARG A 285 -17.84 -13.10 11.34
CA ARG A 285 -17.94 -11.73 10.82
C ARG A 285 -16.58 -11.14 10.43
N LEU A 286 -15.52 -11.43 11.20
CA LEU A 286 -14.17 -10.97 10.91
C LEU A 286 -13.67 -11.55 9.58
N ILE A 287 -13.86 -12.86 9.37
CA ILE A 287 -13.51 -13.56 8.13
C ILE A 287 -14.31 -13.01 6.95
N ALA A 288 -15.65 -13.01 7.06
CA ALA A 288 -16.52 -12.49 6.00
C ALA A 288 -16.26 -11.01 5.66
N GLY A 289 -15.72 -10.25 6.62
CA GLY A 289 -15.34 -8.85 6.47
C GLY A 289 -14.09 -8.59 5.64
N VAL A 290 -13.25 -9.60 5.36
CA VAL A 290 -11.95 -9.43 4.68
C VAL A 290 -12.10 -8.77 3.30
N LYS A 291 -12.96 -9.33 2.44
CA LYS A 291 -13.16 -8.85 1.05
C LYS A 291 -13.63 -7.40 0.99
N GLY A 292 -14.60 -7.04 1.84
CA GLY A 292 -15.14 -5.66 1.92
C GLY A 292 -14.26 -4.70 2.73
N GLY A 293 -13.46 -5.23 3.66
CA GLY A 293 -12.63 -4.47 4.58
C GLY A 293 -11.42 -3.80 3.91
N LYS A 294 -10.99 -4.31 2.74
CA LYS A 294 -9.85 -3.79 1.96
C LYS A 294 -8.59 -3.62 2.83
N GLN A 295 -8.35 -4.60 3.72
CA GLN A 295 -7.20 -4.63 4.61
C GLN A 295 -6.12 -5.55 4.05
N PHE A 296 -4.88 -5.09 4.16
CA PHE A 296 -3.73 -5.85 3.72
C PHE A 296 -3.35 -6.95 4.73
N PRO A 297 -2.71 -8.04 4.28
CA PRO A 297 -2.28 -9.17 5.12
C PRO A 297 -1.58 -8.75 6.42
N PHE A 298 -0.70 -7.75 6.35
CA PHE A 298 0.01 -7.24 7.52
C PHE A 298 -0.90 -6.83 8.69
N ARG A 299 -2.09 -6.27 8.42
CA ARG A 299 -3.00 -5.82 9.50
C ARG A 299 -3.50 -6.99 10.33
N TYR A 300 -3.75 -8.14 9.71
CA TYR A 300 -4.14 -9.36 10.39
C TYR A 300 -2.96 -9.97 11.16
N TYR A 301 -1.77 -9.98 10.55
CA TYR A 301 -0.55 -10.38 11.24
C TYR A 301 -0.26 -9.50 12.46
N SER A 302 -0.40 -8.17 12.36
CA SER A 302 -0.19 -7.25 13.48
C SER A 302 -1.19 -7.49 14.62
N ALA A 303 -2.46 -7.75 14.29
CA ALA A 303 -3.47 -8.15 15.28
C ALA A 303 -3.14 -9.50 15.92
N HIS A 304 -2.71 -10.49 15.13
CA HIS A 304 -2.28 -11.80 15.62
C HIS A 304 -1.08 -11.65 16.55
N LYS A 305 -0.04 -10.91 16.14
CA LYS A 305 1.17 -10.63 16.95
C LYS A 305 0.81 -9.94 18.27
N ARG A 306 -0.12 -8.99 18.24
CA ARG A 306 -0.61 -8.31 19.46
C ARG A 306 -1.26 -9.29 20.42
N LEU A 307 -2.10 -10.19 19.92
CA LEU A 307 -2.74 -11.21 20.75
C LEU A 307 -1.76 -12.28 21.23
N THR A 308 -0.74 -12.65 20.43
CA THR A 308 0.29 -13.62 20.85
C THR A 308 1.28 -13.06 21.85
N GLY A 309 1.69 -11.79 21.69
CA GLY A 309 2.68 -11.12 22.54
C GLY A 309 2.18 -10.81 23.94
N ASN A 310 0.88 -10.58 24.11
CA ASN A 310 0.24 -10.65 25.41
C ASN A 310 0.19 -12.14 25.81
N GLN A 311 1.16 -12.65 26.57
CA GLN A 311 1.20 -14.04 27.07
C GLN A 311 0.11 -14.32 28.11
N GLY A 312 -1.15 -13.99 27.80
CA GLY A 312 -2.26 -14.11 28.73
C GLY A 312 -2.05 -13.31 30.02
N GLU A 313 -1.42 -12.13 29.95
CA GLU A 313 -1.21 -11.26 31.12
C GLU A 313 -2.49 -11.17 31.96
N VAL A 314 -2.48 -11.72 33.18
CA VAL A 314 -3.67 -11.84 34.04
C VAL A 314 -4.29 -10.47 34.35
N GLU A 315 -3.48 -9.42 34.24
CA GLU A 315 -3.81 -8.03 34.46
C GLU A 315 -4.62 -7.44 33.29
N VAL A 316 -5.88 -7.08 33.60
CA VAL A 316 -6.70 -6.22 32.74
C VAL A 316 -6.60 -4.80 33.31
N GLN A 317 -5.95 -3.91 32.57
CA GLN A 317 -5.91 -2.49 32.96
C GLN A 317 -7.30 -1.88 32.79
N SER A 318 -7.97 -1.48 33.89
CA SER A 318 -9.21 -0.72 33.77
C SER A 318 -8.88 0.68 33.25
N ARG A 319 -9.28 0.97 32.00
CA ARG A 319 -9.11 2.30 31.40
C ARG A 319 -10.30 3.21 31.69
N LYS A 320 -10.87 3.17 32.90
CA LYS A 320 -11.74 4.26 33.35
C LYS A 320 -10.87 5.51 33.53
N ARG A 321 -10.65 6.26 32.46
CA ARG A 321 -10.17 7.64 32.60
C ARG A 321 -11.21 8.36 33.44
N SER A 322 -10.82 8.80 34.64
CA SER A 322 -11.64 9.73 35.40
C SER A 322 -11.93 10.93 34.48
N HIS A 323 -13.20 11.34 34.42
CA HIS A 323 -13.54 12.57 33.73
C HIS A 323 -12.74 13.69 34.40
N LYS A 324 -11.84 14.35 33.66
CA LYS A 324 -11.29 15.64 34.10
C LYS A 324 -12.47 16.59 34.27
N SER A 325 -12.92 16.74 35.52
CA SER A 325 -13.80 17.84 35.90
C SER A 325 -13.09 19.13 35.50
N LYS A 326 -13.77 19.99 34.73
CA LYS A 326 -13.22 21.27 34.27
C LYS A 326 -13.06 22.32 35.40
N THR A 327 -13.07 21.90 36.67
CA THR A 327 -13.01 22.79 37.83
C THR A 327 -11.99 22.32 38.87
N ALA A 328 -10.77 21.99 38.45
CA ALA A 328 -9.66 21.77 39.38
C ALA A 328 -8.54 22.79 39.10
N SER A 329 -8.22 23.59 40.12
CA SER A 329 -7.15 24.57 40.15
C SER A 329 -5.77 23.89 40.00
N PRO A 330 -4.74 24.60 39.49
CA PRO A 330 -3.42 24.02 39.29
C PRO A 330 -2.70 23.86 40.63
N GLY A 331 -2.67 22.65 41.16
CA GLY A 331 -1.83 22.29 42.31
C GLY A 331 -2.36 21.07 43.04
N GLN A 332 -1.62 19.96 42.94
CA GLN A 332 -1.87 18.63 43.52
C GLN A 332 -3.00 17.83 42.86
N ASP A 333 -2.61 16.93 41.96
CA ASP A 333 -3.36 15.71 41.65
C ASP A 333 -2.34 14.62 41.30
N ASP A 334 -2.01 13.76 42.27
CA ASP A 334 -1.54 12.40 41.94
C ASP A 334 -2.74 11.70 41.31
N GLU A 335 -2.76 11.54 39.98
CA GLU A 335 -3.78 10.71 39.32
C GLU A 335 -3.72 9.31 39.95
N PRO A 336 -4.81 8.78 40.54
CA PRO A 336 -4.80 7.42 41.05
C PRO A 336 -4.53 6.49 39.87
N ALA A 337 -3.50 5.65 40.02
CA ALA A 337 -3.13 4.67 39.01
C ALA A 337 -4.39 3.86 38.60
N PRO A 338 -4.56 3.56 37.31
CA PRO A 338 -5.72 2.81 36.84
C PRO A 338 -5.86 1.52 37.65
N GLU A 339 -7.06 1.26 38.19
CA GLU A 339 -7.35 0.05 38.93
C GLU A 339 -7.10 -1.16 38.03
N VAL A 340 -6.14 -2.01 38.42
CA VAL A 340 -5.79 -3.24 37.70
C VAL A 340 -6.75 -4.33 38.17
N LEU A 341 -7.61 -4.81 37.28
CA LEU A 341 -8.50 -5.92 37.56
C LEU A 341 -7.81 -7.20 37.11
N LEU A 342 -7.62 -8.15 38.02
CA LEU A 342 -7.06 -9.46 37.71
C LEU A 342 -8.18 -10.41 37.29
N ARG A 343 -7.98 -11.15 36.20
CA ARG A 343 -8.88 -12.25 35.82
C ARG A 343 -8.81 -13.37 36.85
N THR A 344 -9.96 -13.97 37.16
CA THR A 344 -9.98 -15.21 37.93
C THR A 344 -9.37 -16.36 37.11
N PRO A 345 -8.95 -17.47 37.74
CA PRO A 345 -8.43 -18.63 37.01
C PRO A 345 -9.40 -19.15 35.93
N ALA A 346 -10.70 -19.19 36.22
CA ALA A 346 -11.72 -19.61 35.26
C ALA A 346 -11.86 -18.62 34.08
N GLN A 347 -11.84 -17.30 34.36
CA GLN A 347 -11.86 -16.29 33.31
C GLN A 347 -10.59 -16.31 32.45
N GLN A 348 -9.44 -16.66 33.05
CA GLN A 348 -8.19 -16.82 32.34
C GLN A 348 -8.24 -18.01 31.37
N GLU A 349 -8.74 -19.16 31.82
CA GLU A 349 -8.93 -20.35 30.98
C GLU A 349 -9.90 -20.07 29.83
N LEU A 350 -11.04 -19.44 30.13
CA LEU A 350 -12.00 -19.02 29.12
C LEU A 350 -11.35 -18.06 28.10
N TYR A 351 -10.64 -17.02 28.56
CA TYR A 351 -9.93 -16.11 27.67
C TYR A 351 -8.97 -16.82 26.73
N LEU A 352 -8.18 -17.78 27.23
CA LEU A 352 -7.22 -18.53 26.40
C LEU A 352 -7.95 -19.32 25.30
N THR A 353 -9.09 -19.91 25.64
CA THR A 353 -9.96 -20.62 24.69
C THR A 353 -10.50 -19.67 23.63
N LEU A 354 -11.12 -18.56 24.03
CA LEU A 354 -11.67 -17.54 23.12
C LEU A 354 -10.58 -16.93 22.24
N ARG A 355 -9.40 -16.65 22.81
CA ARG A 355 -8.23 -16.13 22.10
C ARG A 355 -7.76 -17.10 21.03
N SER A 356 -7.70 -18.41 21.31
CA SER A 356 -7.33 -19.41 20.31
C SER A 356 -8.24 -19.34 19.09
N MET A 357 -9.55 -19.24 19.30
CA MET A 357 -10.53 -19.13 18.22
C MET A 357 -10.33 -17.86 17.39
N VAL A 358 -10.00 -16.74 18.04
CA VAL A 358 -9.71 -15.48 17.34
C VAL A 358 -8.38 -15.57 16.56
N LEU A 359 -7.36 -16.22 17.10
CA LEU A 359 -6.09 -16.44 16.41
C LEU A 359 -6.28 -17.31 15.15
N ASP A 360 -7.08 -18.37 15.24
CA ASP A 360 -7.45 -19.20 14.09
C ASP A 360 -8.22 -18.38 13.04
N GLY A 361 -9.18 -17.57 13.49
CA GLY A 361 -9.89 -16.63 12.63
C GLY A 361 -8.97 -15.63 11.93
N LEU A 362 -7.97 -15.09 12.64
CA LEU A 362 -6.96 -14.18 12.07
C LEU A 362 -6.05 -14.88 11.06
N ASN A 363 -5.70 -16.15 11.28
CA ASN A 363 -4.96 -16.96 10.30
C ASN A 363 -5.77 -17.14 9.02
N GLN A 364 -7.07 -17.43 9.12
CA GLN A 364 -7.94 -17.49 7.95
C GLN A 364 -8.07 -16.12 7.27
N CYS A 365 -8.21 -15.04 8.04
CA CYS A 365 -8.27 -13.69 7.48
C CYS A 365 -6.98 -13.31 6.72
N LEU A 366 -5.82 -13.69 7.25
CA LEU A 366 -4.53 -13.50 6.59
C LEU A 366 -4.51 -14.20 5.23
N LEU A 367 -4.95 -15.46 5.18
CA LEU A 367 -5.04 -16.24 3.95
C LEU A 367 -6.02 -15.62 2.94
N GLU A 368 -7.23 -15.26 3.37
CA GLU A 368 -8.24 -14.64 2.49
C GLU A 368 -7.81 -13.26 2.00
N SER A 369 -7.07 -12.50 2.82
CA SER A 369 -6.56 -11.18 2.44
C SER A 369 -5.50 -11.24 1.35
N LEU A 370 -4.93 -12.42 1.05
CA LEU A 370 -4.07 -12.61 -0.11
C LEU A 370 -4.75 -12.30 -1.44
N GLU A 371 -6.09 -12.36 -1.52
CA GLU A 371 -6.82 -11.92 -2.72
C GLU A 371 -6.56 -10.44 -3.05
N THR A 372 -6.13 -9.63 -2.08
CA THR A 372 -5.73 -8.23 -2.32
C THR A 372 -4.39 -8.10 -3.05
N ILE A 373 -3.58 -9.16 -3.07
CA ILE A 373 -2.33 -9.25 -3.82
C ILE A 373 -2.62 -10.08 -5.09
N PRO A 374 -2.30 -9.57 -6.30
CA PRO A 374 -2.56 -10.33 -7.52
C PRO A 374 -1.79 -11.65 -7.52
N ALA A 375 -2.29 -12.64 -8.26
CA ALA A 375 -1.47 -13.80 -8.59
C ALA A 375 -0.32 -13.34 -9.50
N LEU A 376 0.89 -13.78 -9.19
CA LEU A 376 2.10 -13.45 -9.94
C LEU A 376 2.40 -14.62 -10.89
N PRO A 377 2.30 -14.44 -12.22
CA PRO A 377 2.53 -15.52 -13.19
C PRO A 377 3.97 -16.04 -13.14
N GLY A 378 4.13 -17.35 -13.27
CA GLY A 378 5.42 -18.05 -13.23
C GLY A 378 5.92 -18.28 -11.81
N ARG A 379 7.23 -18.55 -11.69
CA ARG A 379 7.96 -18.72 -10.42
C ARG A 379 8.30 -17.37 -9.78
N VAL A 380 8.25 -17.29 -8.45
CA VAL A 380 8.56 -16.07 -7.68
C VAL A 380 9.57 -16.37 -6.58
N ASP A 381 10.78 -15.83 -6.70
CA ASP A 381 11.82 -15.96 -5.67
C ASP A 381 12.06 -14.61 -5.00
N CYS A 382 12.04 -14.58 -3.68
CA CYS A 382 12.13 -13.35 -2.90
C CYS A 382 13.37 -13.37 -2.01
N LEU A 383 14.31 -12.47 -2.22
CA LEU A 383 15.42 -12.24 -1.31
C LEU A 383 14.90 -11.41 -0.12
N SER A 384 15.22 -11.84 1.10
CA SER A 384 14.76 -11.18 2.33
C SER A 384 15.92 -10.84 3.27
N ASP A 385 16.08 -9.54 3.51
CA ASP A 385 17.15 -8.99 4.31
C ASP A 385 16.99 -9.29 5.80
N ASN A 386 17.99 -9.98 6.37
CA ASN A 386 18.08 -10.32 7.78
C ASN A 386 19.38 -9.81 8.43
N SER A 387 19.99 -8.80 7.81
CA SER A 387 21.21 -8.14 8.29
C SER A 387 21.01 -7.43 9.64
N GLY A 388 22.13 -6.96 10.22
CA GLY A 388 22.11 -6.24 11.49
C GLY A 388 21.25 -4.97 11.47
N SER A 389 21.24 -4.23 10.35
CA SER A 389 20.44 -3.01 10.19
C SER A 389 18.94 -3.32 10.07
N ALA A 390 18.57 -4.34 9.29
CA ALA A 390 17.18 -4.80 9.19
C ALA A 390 16.66 -5.38 10.53
N ARG A 391 17.54 -5.97 11.34
CA ARG A 391 17.21 -6.46 12.69
C ARG A 391 17.06 -5.33 13.72
N GLY A 392 17.86 -4.28 13.63
CA GLY A 392 17.79 -3.11 14.51
C GLY A 392 16.70 -2.09 14.13
N GLY A 393 16.25 -2.08 12.87
CA GLY A 393 15.26 -1.13 12.35
C GLY A 393 13.82 -1.48 12.71
N MET A 394 12.99 -0.45 12.92
CA MET A 394 11.53 -0.56 13.08
C MET A 394 10.80 0.00 11.87
N VAL A 395 9.67 -0.61 11.50
CA VAL A 395 8.92 -0.23 10.29
C VAL A 395 8.10 1.06 10.42
N SER A 396 7.85 1.52 11.64
CA SER A 396 7.09 2.74 11.90
C SER A 396 7.39 3.28 13.31
N GLU A 397 7.29 4.60 13.50
CA GLU A 397 7.53 5.30 14.76
C GLU A 397 6.76 4.73 15.96
N TYR A 398 5.53 4.27 15.73
CA TYR A 398 4.63 3.73 16.78
C TYR A 398 4.46 2.20 16.70
N GLY A 399 5.27 1.51 15.91
CA GLY A 399 5.20 0.07 15.69
C GLY A 399 6.28 -0.70 16.44
N THR A 400 6.02 -1.98 16.70
CA THR A 400 6.97 -2.91 17.37
C THR A 400 7.44 -4.04 16.46
N VAL A 401 7.20 -3.90 15.14
CA VAL A 401 7.63 -4.89 14.15
C VAL A 401 8.96 -4.41 13.54
N ASN A 402 9.97 -5.26 13.62
CA ASN A 402 11.28 -5.00 13.05
C ASN A 402 11.26 -5.13 11.53
N VAL A 403 12.23 -4.52 10.86
CA VAL A 403 12.31 -4.49 9.39
C VAL A 403 12.52 -5.90 8.81
N TYR A 404 13.40 -6.73 9.39
CA TYR A 404 13.63 -8.09 8.90
C TYR A 404 12.34 -8.95 8.92
N GLU A 405 11.53 -8.81 9.96
CA GLU A 405 10.33 -9.62 10.14
C GLU A 405 9.25 -9.24 9.11
N ILE A 406 9.17 -7.95 8.78
CA ILE A 406 8.28 -7.51 7.70
C ILE A 406 8.81 -7.90 6.32
N SER A 407 10.12 -7.88 6.09
CA SER A 407 10.74 -8.39 4.86
C SER A 407 10.41 -9.86 4.69
N ASN A 408 10.60 -10.67 5.73
CA ASN A 408 10.33 -12.10 5.71
C ASN A 408 8.85 -12.39 5.43
N LEU A 409 7.94 -11.67 6.10
CA LEU A 409 6.51 -11.79 5.82
C LEU A 409 6.19 -11.41 4.37
N SER A 410 6.69 -10.26 3.90
CA SER A 410 6.41 -9.77 2.53
C SER A 410 6.96 -10.74 1.47
N ALA A 411 8.16 -11.29 1.68
CA ALA A 411 8.77 -12.29 0.83
C ALA A 411 7.94 -13.58 0.76
N ILE A 412 7.46 -14.08 1.92
CA ILE A 412 6.57 -15.24 1.96
C ILE A 412 5.28 -14.94 1.19
N LEU A 413 4.64 -13.79 1.45
CA LEU A 413 3.37 -13.43 0.80
C LEU A 413 3.54 -13.37 -0.73
N SER A 414 4.59 -12.73 -1.24
CA SER A 414 4.86 -12.64 -2.68
C SER A 414 5.14 -14.01 -3.31
N ALA A 415 5.98 -14.84 -2.69
CA ALA A 415 6.22 -16.21 -3.15
C ALA A 415 4.95 -17.08 -3.08
N PHE A 416 4.08 -16.86 -2.08
CA PHE A 416 2.80 -17.56 -1.96
C PHE A 416 1.83 -17.21 -3.11
N ARG A 417 1.94 -16.01 -3.69
CA ARG A 417 1.13 -15.56 -4.84
C ARG A 417 1.65 -16.02 -6.20
N SER A 418 2.83 -16.61 -6.26
CA SER A 418 3.34 -17.30 -7.44
C SER A 418 2.32 -18.28 -8.01
N THR A 419 2.21 -18.43 -9.33
CA THR A 419 1.40 -19.50 -9.92
C THR A 419 2.13 -20.85 -9.90
N GLU A 420 3.46 -20.86 -10.00
CA GLU A 420 4.27 -22.09 -10.13
C GLU A 420 5.06 -22.48 -8.86
N GLY A 421 4.97 -21.66 -7.80
CA GLY A 421 5.74 -21.83 -6.57
C GLY A 421 6.99 -20.94 -6.53
N GLY A 422 7.76 -21.04 -5.45
CA GLY A 422 8.84 -20.10 -5.21
C GLY A 422 9.47 -20.26 -3.84
N SER A 423 10.50 -19.47 -3.61
CA SER A 423 11.33 -19.54 -2.41
C SER A 423 11.59 -18.18 -1.81
N VAL A 424 11.79 -18.14 -0.50
CA VAL A 424 12.40 -17.01 0.20
C VAL A 424 13.88 -17.30 0.38
N TRP A 425 14.73 -16.40 -0.08
CA TRP A 425 16.18 -16.47 0.05
C TRP A 425 16.59 -15.51 1.17
N VAL A 426 16.79 -16.06 2.36
CA VAL A 426 17.15 -15.29 3.55
C VAL A 426 18.62 -14.93 3.45
N PHE A 427 18.95 -13.65 3.57
CA PHE A 427 20.34 -13.19 3.42
C PHE A 427 20.86 -12.32 4.57
N GLY A 428 22.18 -12.45 4.76
CA GLY A 428 23.05 -11.56 5.52
C GLY A 428 24.50 -11.83 5.08
N ASP A 429 25.33 -12.37 5.98
CA ASP A 429 26.68 -12.87 5.61
C ASP A 429 26.59 -14.13 4.73
N ARG A 430 25.55 -14.93 4.93
CA ARG A 430 25.23 -16.14 4.18
C ARG A 430 23.93 -15.97 3.40
N LEU A 431 23.62 -16.96 2.59
CA LEU A 431 22.38 -17.04 1.83
C LEU A 431 21.78 -18.44 2.03
N GLU A 432 20.51 -18.50 2.41
CA GLU A 432 19.79 -19.76 2.62
C GLU A 432 18.42 -19.73 1.95
N GLU A 433 18.08 -20.80 1.23
CA GLU A 433 16.79 -20.96 0.56
C GLU A 433 15.77 -21.61 1.49
N TYR A 434 14.60 -20.99 1.59
CA TYR A 434 13.40 -21.56 2.19
C TYR A 434 12.30 -21.69 1.13
N LYS A 435 11.91 -22.92 0.80
CA LYS A 435 10.84 -23.19 -0.18
C LYS A 435 9.47 -22.91 0.42
N VAL A 436 8.71 -22.01 -0.18
CA VAL A 436 7.38 -21.63 0.33
C VAL A 436 6.34 -22.67 -0.08
N SER A 437 5.57 -23.13 0.92
CA SER A 437 4.45 -24.04 0.72
C SER A 437 3.11 -23.32 0.74
N LYS A 438 2.29 -23.56 -0.28
CA LYS A 438 0.91 -23.05 -0.37
C LYS A 438 -0.07 -23.75 0.55
N THR A 439 0.29 -24.89 1.15
CA THR A 439 -0.59 -25.68 2.02
C THR A 439 -0.31 -25.46 3.51
N ARG A 440 0.84 -24.87 3.85
CA ARG A 440 1.25 -24.62 5.23
C ARG A 440 0.83 -23.22 5.68
N SER A 441 0.62 -23.06 6.99
CA SER A 441 0.33 -21.75 7.60
C SER A 441 1.43 -20.73 7.28
N ILE A 442 1.04 -19.55 6.81
CA ILE A 442 1.95 -18.43 6.53
C ILE A 442 2.76 -18.06 7.78
N LEU A 443 2.13 -18.04 8.95
CA LEU A 443 2.80 -17.66 10.19
C LEU A 443 3.76 -18.72 10.70
N THR A 444 3.48 -20.01 10.48
CA THR A 444 4.44 -21.09 10.77
C THR A 444 5.67 -20.94 9.88
N GLN A 445 5.48 -20.69 8.59
CA GLN A 445 6.58 -20.45 7.66
C GLN A 445 7.37 -19.19 8.04
N LEU A 446 6.70 -18.13 8.49
CA LEU A 446 7.36 -16.91 8.98
C LEU A 446 8.26 -17.20 10.19
N ASN A 447 7.81 -18.01 11.15
CA ASN A 447 8.64 -18.40 12.29
C ASN A 447 9.89 -19.17 11.86
N GLU A 448 9.77 -20.05 10.88
CA GLU A 448 10.89 -20.83 10.33
C GLU A 448 11.88 -19.94 9.57
N VAL A 449 11.39 -19.04 8.73
CA VAL A 449 12.22 -18.05 8.01
C VAL A 449 12.93 -17.10 8.99
N ASN A 450 12.24 -16.64 10.03
CA ASN A 450 12.84 -15.83 11.10
C ASN A 450 13.94 -16.60 11.84
N ALA A 451 13.75 -17.91 12.08
CA ALA A 451 14.74 -18.76 12.72
C ALA A 451 16.00 -18.94 11.85
N ILE A 452 15.84 -19.11 10.53
CA ILE A 452 16.96 -19.12 9.57
C ILE A 452 17.73 -17.81 9.65
N GLY A 453 17.02 -16.68 9.63
CA GLY A 453 17.63 -15.35 9.71
C GLY A 453 18.52 -15.16 10.96
N ASN A 454 18.21 -15.83 12.07
CA ASN A 454 19.05 -15.75 13.28
C ASN A 454 20.43 -16.39 13.09
N THR A 455 20.60 -17.22 12.07
CA THR A 455 21.87 -17.90 11.78
C THR A 455 22.65 -17.19 10.68
N ILE A 456 22.00 -16.41 9.81
CA ILE A 456 22.55 -15.99 8.51
C ILE A 456 23.72 -14.99 8.59
N GLY A 457 23.93 -14.35 9.75
CA GLY A 457 24.97 -13.34 9.94
C GLY A 457 24.48 -11.91 9.68
N GLY A 458 25.33 -10.92 9.97
CA GLY A 458 24.92 -9.53 10.13
C GLY A 458 25.26 -8.57 8.99
N GLY A 459 26.14 -8.94 8.05
CA GLY A 459 26.47 -8.14 6.87
C GLY A 459 25.31 -8.07 5.89
N THR A 460 25.15 -6.95 5.18
CA THR A 460 23.88 -6.65 4.52
C THR A 460 23.82 -7.06 3.05
N GLU A 461 24.91 -6.91 2.30
CA GLU A 461 24.82 -6.90 0.83
C GLU A 461 25.21 -8.23 0.16
N THR A 462 25.91 -9.11 0.87
CA THR A 462 26.59 -10.27 0.25
C THR A 462 25.63 -11.28 -0.37
N GLY A 463 24.50 -11.55 0.26
CA GLY A 463 23.56 -12.54 -0.27
C GLY A 463 22.92 -12.17 -1.61
N VAL A 464 22.85 -10.87 -1.97
CA VAL A 464 22.22 -10.45 -3.24
C VAL A 464 23.01 -10.98 -4.44
N TRP A 465 24.34 -10.84 -4.45
CA TRP A 465 25.13 -11.36 -5.56
C TRP A 465 25.44 -12.84 -5.44
N LEU A 466 25.49 -13.42 -4.23
CA LEU A 466 25.55 -14.89 -4.07
C LEU A 466 24.33 -15.57 -4.71
N PHE A 467 23.14 -14.96 -4.56
CA PHE A 467 21.92 -15.43 -5.20
C PHE A 467 22.07 -15.41 -6.72
N TRP A 468 22.40 -14.24 -7.29
CA TRP A 468 22.55 -14.10 -8.74
C TRP A 468 23.63 -15.02 -9.31
N GLU A 469 24.77 -15.14 -8.63
CA GLU A 469 25.83 -16.08 -9.02
C GLU A 469 25.32 -17.51 -9.10
N LYS A 470 24.62 -17.97 -8.05
CA LYS A 470 24.08 -19.32 -7.97
C LYS A 470 23.09 -19.58 -9.09
N VAL A 471 22.09 -18.71 -9.28
CA VAL A 471 21.03 -18.93 -10.27
C VAL A 471 21.53 -18.79 -11.71
N ILE A 472 22.57 -17.98 -11.95
CA ILE A 472 23.26 -17.91 -13.25
C ILE A 472 24.02 -19.22 -13.51
N LYS A 473 24.87 -19.66 -12.56
CA LYS A 473 25.69 -20.87 -12.71
C LYS A 473 24.84 -22.12 -12.90
N GLU A 474 23.73 -22.21 -12.16
CA GLU A 474 22.81 -23.34 -12.20
C GLU A 474 21.74 -23.19 -13.30
N SER A 475 21.73 -22.08 -14.04
CA SER A 475 20.72 -21.77 -15.08
C SER A 475 19.28 -21.94 -14.57
N VAL A 476 19.03 -21.53 -13.33
CA VAL A 476 17.70 -21.63 -12.72
C VAL A 476 16.79 -20.60 -13.38
N HIS A 477 15.72 -21.05 -14.04
CA HIS A 477 14.73 -20.17 -14.65
C HIS A 477 13.86 -19.49 -13.59
N LEU A 478 13.80 -18.16 -13.63
CA LEU A 478 13.05 -17.32 -12.70
C LEU A 478 12.17 -16.35 -13.48
N ASP A 479 10.89 -16.26 -13.17
CA ASP A 479 9.98 -15.31 -13.82
C ASP A 479 9.93 -13.98 -13.08
N ASN A 480 9.92 -14.02 -11.75
CA ASN A 480 9.88 -12.83 -10.90
C ASN A 480 10.86 -12.96 -9.73
N VAL A 481 11.62 -11.90 -9.49
CA VAL A 481 12.52 -11.78 -8.35
C VAL A 481 12.17 -10.52 -7.56
N PHE A 482 11.96 -10.66 -6.25
CA PHE A 482 11.80 -9.53 -5.33
C PHE A 482 12.98 -9.46 -4.38
N ILE A 483 13.44 -8.26 -4.03
CA ILE A 483 14.49 -8.03 -3.04
C ILE A 483 13.90 -7.12 -1.96
N TYR A 484 13.55 -7.66 -0.79
CA TYR A 484 13.01 -6.90 0.34
C TYR A 484 14.13 -6.53 1.31
N SER A 485 14.43 -5.24 1.46
CA SER A 485 15.54 -4.75 2.29
C SER A 485 15.25 -3.38 2.92
N ASP A 486 15.97 -3.03 3.98
CA ASP A 486 15.93 -1.68 4.56
C ASP A 486 16.58 -0.63 3.64
N MET A 487 17.40 -1.08 2.68
CA MET A 487 18.03 -0.29 1.62
C MET A 487 17.49 -0.62 0.23
N GLN A 488 17.85 0.20 -0.76
CA GLN A 488 17.57 -0.06 -2.17
C GLN A 488 18.71 -0.83 -2.82
N ALA A 489 18.72 -2.15 -2.62
CA ALA A 489 19.62 -3.04 -3.35
C ALA A 489 19.33 -2.91 -4.86
N GLY A 490 20.11 -2.10 -5.58
CA GLY A 490 19.82 -1.76 -6.99
C GLY A 490 20.39 -0.42 -7.45
N THR A 491 20.60 0.53 -6.55
CA THR A 491 21.20 1.85 -6.84
C THR A 491 22.74 1.83 -6.72
N GLY A 492 23.36 0.66 -6.93
CA GLY A 492 24.80 0.36 -6.84
C GLY A 492 25.56 0.95 -5.63
N GLN A 493 26.90 0.97 -5.73
CA GLN A 493 27.82 1.22 -4.61
C GLN A 493 27.64 0.31 -3.39
N LEU A 494 27.09 -0.89 -3.58
CA LEU A 494 27.03 -1.90 -2.54
C LEU A 494 28.44 -2.47 -2.31
N TYR A 495 28.91 -2.35 -1.07
CA TYR A 495 30.26 -2.77 -0.68
C TYR A 495 30.38 -4.29 -0.80
N ALA A 496 31.34 -4.78 -1.58
CA ALA A 496 31.70 -6.20 -1.57
C ALA A 496 33.13 -6.36 -1.04
N SER A 497 33.33 -7.33 -0.15
CA SER A 497 34.67 -7.75 0.20
C SER A 497 35.36 -8.37 -1.03
N ASN A 498 36.69 -8.25 -1.10
CA ASN A 498 37.49 -8.78 -2.22
C ASN A 498 37.30 -10.29 -2.43
N ASN A 499 36.90 -11.04 -1.40
CA ASN A 499 36.72 -12.49 -1.48
C ASN A 499 35.43 -12.91 -2.19
N TYR A 500 34.39 -12.07 -2.20
CA TYR A 500 33.07 -12.39 -2.78
C TYR A 500 32.81 -11.67 -4.11
N SER A 501 33.81 -10.96 -4.66
CA SER A 501 33.68 -10.16 -5.88
C SER A 501 34.43 -10.73 -7.09
N HIS A 502 35.17 -11.84 -6.96
CA HIS A 502 35.96 -12.39 -8.07
C HIS A 502 35.10 -12.82 -9.26
N SER A 503 34.04 -13.59 -9.02
CA SER A 503 33.08 -13.97 -10.07
C SER A 503 32.30 -12.76 -10.62
N MET A 504 32.07 -11.74 -9.80
CA MET A 504 31.42 -10.49 -10.22
C MET A 504 32.34 -9.68 -11.16
N LEU A 505 33.65 -9.68 -10.91
CA LEU A 505 34.67 -9.10 -11.78
C LEU A 505 34.70 -9.81 -13.13
N GLU A 506 34.69 -11.14 -13.14
CA GLU A 506 34.63 -11.95 -14.37
C GLU A 506 33.36 -11.67 -15.20
N MET A 507 32.24 -11.36 -14.54
CA MET A 507 30.98 -10.98 -15.20
C MET A 507 30.92 -9.49 -15.58
N ASN A 508 31.99 -8.71 -15.39
CA ASN A 508 32.02 -7.27 -15.62
C ASN A 508 30.90 -6.50 -14.88
N CYS A 509 30.56 -6.96 -13.68
CA CYS A 509 29.49 -6.41 -12.84
C CYS A 509 30.01 -5.58 -11.66
N THR A 510 31.26 -5.12 -11.73
CA THR A 510 31.91 -4.32 -10.69
C THR A 510 32.20 -2.90 -11.14
N LEU A 511 32.06 -1.94 -10.22
CA LEU A 511 32.51 -0.56 -10.38
C LEU A 511 33.71 -0.33 -9.46
N SER A 512 34.78 0.28 -9.97
CA SER A 512 35.94 0.68 -9.18
C SER A 512 35.84 2.17 -8.85
N SER A 513 35.87 2.52 -7.56
CA SER A 513 35.91 3.92 -7.11
C SER A 513 36.80 4.02 -5.87
N TYR A 514 37.76 4.96 -5.88
CA TYR A 514 38.71 5.24 -4.78
C TYR A 514 39.39 4.00 -4.15
N GLY A 515 39.74 3.00 -4.95
CA GLY A 515 40.43 1.79 -4.46
C GLY A 515 39.54 0.75 -3.79
N GLN A 516 38.21 0.90 -3.86
CA GLN A 516 37.22 -0.09 -3.44
C GLN A 516 36.42 -0.63 -4.63
N SER A 517 36.05 -1.90 -4.56
CA SER A 517 35.21 -2.59 -5.55
C SER A 517 33.76 -2.60 -5.08
N TYR A 518 32.86 -2.14 -5.94
CA TYR A 518 31.42 -2.12 -5.69
C TYR A 518 30.69 -3.03 -6.66
N ILE A 519 29.59 -3.64 -6.24
CA ILE A 519 28.77 -4.50 -7.11
C ILE A 519 27.64 -3.69 -7.76
N ASN A 520 27.48 -3.87 -9.08
CA ASN A 520 26.34 -3.36 -9.83
C ASN A 520 25.29 -4.47 -9.99
N VAL A 521 24.30 -4.47 -9.12
CA VAL A 521 23.21 -5.47 -9.11
C VAL A 521 22.41 -5.46 -10.42
N LEU A 522 22.20 -4.29 -11.04
CA LEU A 522 21.46 -4.22 -12.30
C LEU A 522 22.27 -4.83 -13.46
N SER A 523 23.60 -4.68 -13.46
CA SER A 523 24.47 -5.41 -14.40
C SER A 523 24.39 -6.93 -14.20
N LEU A 524 24.27 -7.41 -12.96
CA LEU A 524 24.07 -8.85 -12.67
C LEU A 524 22.74 -9.36 -13.20
N VAL A 525 21.66 -8.60 -12.96
CA VAL A 525 20.33 -8.90 -13.50
C VAL A 525 20.39 -8.99 -15.03
N ASN A 526 21.08 -8.05 -15.70
CA ASN A 526 21.21 -8.08 -17.15
C ASN A 526 22.06 -9.25 -17.65
N THR A 527 23.10 -9.63 -16.91
CA THR A 527 23.89 -10.84 -17.18
C THR A 527 23.05 -12.10 -17.03
N TYR A 528 22.19 -12.17 -16.03
CA TYR A 528 21.24 -13.28 -15.88
C TYR A 528 20.23 -13.30 -17.04
N ARG A 529 19.68 -12.14 -17.42
CA ARG A 529 18.72 -12.04 -18.52
C ARG A 529 19.30 -12.49 -19.85
N SER A 530 20.57 -12.15 -20.14
CA SER A 530 21.22 -12.56 -21.38
C SER A 530 21.60 -14.05 -21.42
N LYS A 531 21.83 -14.66 -20.26
CA LYS A 531 22.29 -16.06 -20.16
C LYS A 531 21.19 -17.07 -19.88
N VAL A 532 20.12 -16.68 -19.18
CA VAL A 532 19.14 -17.61 -18.59
C VAL A 532 17.71 -17.28 -19.02
N ASN A 533 17.18 -16.12 -18.63
CA ASN A 533 15.81 -15.72 -18.98
C ASN A 533 15.71 -14.22 -19.31
N PRO A 534 15.55 -13.84 -20.59
CA PRO A 534 15.49 -12.43 -21.01
C PRO A 534 14.27 -11.67 -20.50
N LYS A 535 13.23 -12.37 -20.02
CA LYS A 535 11.96 -11.80 -19.55
C LYS A 535 11.78 -11.78 -18.04
N THR A 536 12.82 -12.08 -17.25
CA THR A 536 12.71 -12.04 -15.79
C THR A 536 12.39 -10.65 -15.28
N ASN A 537 11.34 -10.57 -14.46
CA ASN A 537 10.95 -9.36 -13.76
C ASN A 537 11.75 -9.23 -12.45
N VAL A 538 12.31 -8.06 -12.15
CA VAL A 538 13.10 -7.84 -10.93
C VAL A 538 12.67 -6.57 -10.21
N PHE A 539 12.30 -6.71 -8.93
CA PHE A 539 11.80 -5.62 -8.09
C PHE A 539 12.62 -5.51 -6.82
N SER A 540 13.13 -4.33 -6.51
CA SER A 540 13.79 -4.04 -5.24
C SER A 540 12.84 -3.22 -4.37
N VAL A 541 12.60 -3.63 -3.14
CA VAL A 541 11.57 -3.06 -2.27
C VAL A 541 12.22 -2.58 -0.97
N GLN A 542 12.22 -1.27 -0.77
CA GLN A 542 12.60 -0.65 0.50
C GLN A 542 11.48 -0.81 1.52
N VAL A 543 11.72 -1.62 2.54
CA VAL A 543 10.73 -1.90 3.60
C VAL A 543 10.90 -1.02 4.84
N ALA A 544 12.06 -0.37 5.01
CA ALA A 544 12.29 0.53 6.13
C ALA A 544 11.60 1.89 5.91
N GLY A 545 10.96 2.40 6.96
CA GLY A 545 10.27 3.69 6.97
C GLY A 545 11.20 4.90 7.04
N TYR A 546 12.40 4.81 6.47
CA TYR A 546 13.31 5.95 6.42
C TYR A 546 12.67 7.09 5.63
N ASN A 547 12.93 8.32 6.08
CA ASN A 547 12.48 9.54 5.42
C ASN A 547 13.22 9.80 4.10
N ASN A 548 13.83 8.80 3.51
CA ASN A 548 14.69 8.89 2.35
C ASN A 548 14.23 7.88 1.28
N SER A 549 13.00 7.37 1.33
CA SER A 549 12.52 6.46 0.30
C SER A 549 12.66 7.11 -1.09
N ILE A 550 13.53 6.55 -1.94
CA ILE A 550 13.56 6.93 -3.35
C ILE A 550 12.20 6.48 -3.91
N LEU A 551 11.61 7.36 -4.70
CA LEU A 551 10.43 7.09 -5.49
C LEU A 551 10.57 5.75 -6.20
N PRO A 552 9.46 5.13 -6.60
CA PRO A 552 9.60 3.96 -7.44
C PRO A 552 10.24 4.33 -8.78
N ASP A 553 11.44 3.81 -8.99
CA ASP A 553 12.22 3.98 -10.20
C ASP A 553 11.98 2.79 -11.12
N ILE A 554 11.35 3.03 -12.27
CA ILE A 554 10.97 1.96 -13.19
C ILE A 554 12.14 1.60 -14.11
N LEU A 555 12.34 0.30 -14.26
CA LEU A 555 13.36 -0.36 -15.07
C LEU A 555 12.69 -1.22 -16.16
N TYR A 556 13.47 -1.69 -17.13
CA TYR A 556 13.00 -2.76 -18.01
C TYR A 556 12.66 -4.00 -17.18
N ARG A 557 11.40 -4.46 -17.29
CA ARG A 557 10.82 -5.56 -16.50
C ARG A 557 11.21 -5.47 -15.03
N GLY A 558 11.02 -4.32 -14.40
CA GLY A 558 11.40 -4.13 -13.00
C GLY A 558 11.13 -2.75 -12.45
N ALA A 559 11.30 -2.61 -11.14
CA ALA A 559 11.28 -1.31 -10.48
C ALA A 559 11.97 -1.35 -9.11
N LEU A 560 12.51 -0.22 -8.69
CA LEU A 560 12.72 0.08 -7.28
C LEU A 560 11.36 0.49 -6.71
N LEU A 561 10.99 0.01 -5.53
CA LEU A 561 9.69 0.17 -4.89
C LEU A 561 9.90 0.44 -3.40
N SER A 562 8.83 0.84 -2.71
CA SER A 562 8.85 0.95 -1.25
C SER A 562 7.53 0.52 -0.61
N GLY A 563 7.63 0.13 0.66
CA GLY A 563 6.53 -0.35 1.47
C GLY A 563 6.48 -1.87 1.59
N TRP A 564 5.46 -2.33 2.33
CA TRP A 564 5.30 -3.73 2.73
C TRP A 564 3.82 -4.13 2.85
N THR A 565 2.97 -3.38 2.15
CA THR A 565 1.51 -3.56 2.29
C THR A 565 0.97 -4.58 1.30
N GLY A 566 1.74 -5.06 0.33
CA GLY A 566 1.28 -5.83 -0.83
C GLY A 566 0.98 -4.96 -2.05
N LYS A 567 1.00 -3.62 -1.89
CA LYS A 567 0.90 -2.68 -3.02
C LYS A 567 2.10 -2.80 -3.96
N GLU A 568 3.27 -3.07 -3.42
CA GLU A 568 4.50 -3.34 -4.17
C GLU A 568 4.34 -4.54 -5.10
N ALA A 569 3.73 -5.64 -4.63
CA ALA A 569 3.44 -6.82 -5.45
C ALA A 569 2.33 -6.54 -6.49
N ARG A 570 1.35 -5.69 -6.15
CA ARG A 570 0.37 -5.21 -7.14
C ARG A 570 1.03 -4.39 -8.24
N MET A 571 1.94 -3.50 -7.88
CA MET A 571 2.67 -2.69 -8.86
C MET A 571 3.56 -3.56 -9.74
N ALA A 572 4.27 -4.53 -9.14
CA ALA A 572 5.07 -5.50 -9.86
C ALA A 572 4.25 -6.25 -10.92
N TYR A 573 3.08 -6.78 -10.54
CA TYR A 573 2.16 -7.44 -11.46
C TYR A 573 1.77 -6.53 -12.65
N GLU A 574 1.42 -5.28 -12.38
CA GLU A 574 0.97 -4.35 -13.44
C GLU A 574 2.12 -3.93 -14.35
N ILE A 575 3.32 -3.72 -13.80
CA ILE A 575 4.54 -3.49 -14.58
C ILE A 575 4.81 -4.70 -15.48
N SER A 576 4.73 -5.92 -14.95
CA SER A 576 4.92 -7.14 -15.74
C SER A 576 3.90 -7.26 -16.86
N GLN A 577 2.60 -7.06 -16.57
CA GLN A 577 1.54 -7.09 -17.59
C GLN A 577 1.70 -6.02 -18.65
N LEU A 578 2.14 -4.82 -18.27
CA LEU A 578 2.41 -3.75 -19.23
C LEU A 578 3.57 -4.13 -20.16
N TRP A 579 4.65 -4.71 -19.63
CA TRP A 579 5.76 -5.22 -20.45
C TRP A 579 5.32 -6.35 -21.38
N ASP A 580 4.51 -7.28 -20.88
CA ASP A 580 3.93 -8.36 -21.70
C ASP A 580 3.09 -7.78 -22.85
N GLN A 581 2.27 -6.76 -22.58
CA GLN A 581 1.50 -6.07 -23.61
C GLN A 581 2.39 -5.38 -24.63
N ILE A 582 3.37 -4.59 -24.18
CA ILE A 582 4.32 -3.88 -25.05
C ILE A 582 4.99 -4.85 -26.02
N GLU A 583 5.53 -5.95 -25.50
CA GLU A 583 6.21 -6.98 -26.29
C GLU A 583 5.25 -7.77 -27.21
N ALA A 584 4.01 -8.04 -26.76
CA ALA A 584 3.02 -8.75 -27.56
C ALA A 584 2.50 -7.93 -28.75
N THR A 585 2.32 -6.61 -28.59
CA THR A 585 1.97 -5.73 -29.72
C THR A 585 3.05 -5.67 -30.81
N GLN A 586 4.27 -6.10 -30.51
CA GLN A 586 5.40 -6.05 -31.43
C GLN A 586 5.69 -7.38 -32.12
N SER A 587 5.26 -8.51 -31.55
CA SER A 587 5.34 -9.81 -32.23
C SER A 587 4.32 -9.96 -33.38
N VAL A 588 3.40 -9.00 -33.53
CA VAL A 588 2.31 -9.00 -34.52
C VAL A 588 2.46 -7.79 -35.48
N SER A 589 3.47 -7.79 -36.37
CA SER A 589 3.50 -7.12 -37.71
C SER A 589 4.93 -7.02 -38.31
N PRO A 590 5.16 -7.16 -39.65
CA PRO A 590 4.26 -7.60 -40.73
C PRO A 590 4.81 -8.81 -41.52
N ALA A 591 4.07 -9.91 -41.52
CA ALA A 591 4.03 -10.83 -42.65
C ALA A 591 2.57 -10.88 -43.09
N GLU A 592 2.31 -10.82 -44.40
CA GLU A 592 0.99 -10.80 -45.06
C GLU A 592 0.37 -9.42 -45.33
N GLU A 593 1.10 -8.58 -46.08
CA GLU A 593 0.50 -7.75 -47.14
C GLU A 593 1.30 -7.97 -48.44
N THR A 594 1.24 -9.20 -48.97
CA THR A 594 1.51 -9.49 -50.38
C THR A 594 0.65 -10.68 -50.80
N VAL A 595 -0.58 -10.42 -51.26
CA VAL A 595 -1.17 -10.94 -52.52
C VAL A 595 -2.25 -9.96 -52.96
#